data_AF-A0A2W0G1R5-F1
#
_entry.id   AF-A0A2W0G1R5-F1
#
_cell.length_a   1.000
_cell.length_b   1.000
_cell.length_c   1.000
_cell.angle_alpha   90.00
_cell.angle_beta   90.00
_cell.angle_gamma   90.00
#
_symmetry.space_group_name_H-M   'P 1'
#
loop_
_entity.id
_entity.type
_entity.pdbx_description
1 polymer ?
#
loop_
_entity_poly.entity_id
_entity_poly.type
_entity_poly.pdbx_seq_one_letter_code
_entity_poly.pdbx_strand_id
1 'polypeptide(L)'
;MPTSKDAMQRLDLDQCLPGDLEELALSAEQWTALCSSDLLPSLNHALGTLIDDYEDASIQGRAALATALSILTQTAAAEDELIHKLIALNRLALERDTGLFFYF
;
A
#
# COMPACT_ATOMS: atom_id res chain seq x y z
N MET A 1 4.33 -5.16 0.06
CA MET A 1 5.52 -4.27 0.20
C MET A 1 6.78 -5.12 0.19
N PRO A 2 7.90 -4.63 -0.38
CA PRO A 2 9.17 -5.36 -0.39
C PRO A 2 9.92 -5.30 0.95
N THR A 3 10.39 -6.46 1.45
CA THR A 3 11.01 -6.63 2.78
C THR A 3 12.37 -5.96 2.93
N SER A 4 12.97 -5.52 1.82
CA SER A 4 14.25 -4.80 1.77
C SER A 4 14.36 -3.99 0.48
N LYS A 5 15.35 -3.10 0.38
CA LYS A 5 15.68 -2.40 -0.87
C LYS A 5 16.02 -3.37 -2.00
N ASP A 6 16.76 -4.43 -1.70
CA ASP A 6 17.11 -5.45 -2.70
C ASP A 6 15.86 -6.19 -3.20
N ALA A 7 14.93 -6.51 -2.29
CA ALA A 7 13.63 -7.07 -2.67
C ALA A 7 12.80 -6.10 -3.52
N MET A 8 12.85 -4.80 -3.23
CA MET A 8 12.19 -3.77 -4.03
C MET A 8 12.79 -3.65 -5.44
N GLN A 9 14.12 -3.77 -5.55
CA GLN A 9 14.80 -3.80 -6.85
C GLN A 9 14.45 -5.08 -7.63
N ARG A 10 14.35 -6.23 -6.95
CA ARG A 10 13.91 -7.48 -7.59
C ARG A 10 12.46 -7.39 -8.05
N LEU A 11 11.60 -6.73 -7.29
CA LEU A 11 10.21 -6.49 -7.69
C LEU A 11 10.13 -5.68 -8.99
N ASP A 12 10.91 -4.60 -9.12
CA ASP A 12 10.98 -3.76 -10.33
C ASP A 12 11.45 -4.54 -11.58
N LEU A 13 12.23 -5.61 -11.38
CA LEU A 13 12.77 -6.45 -12.44
C LEU A 13 12.01 -7.76 -12.66
N ASP A 14 10.88 -7.97 -11.99
CA ASP A 14 10.11 -9.22 -11.99
C ASP A 14 10.95 -10.47 -11.59
N GLN A 15 11.75 -10.32 -10.53
CA GLN A 15 12.71 -11.31 -10.04
C GLN A 15 12.52 -11.65 -8.55
N CYS A 16 11.33 -11.44 -8.01
CA CYS A 16 11.03 -11.70 -6.60
C CYS A 16 11.31 -13.16 -6.20
N LEU A 17 11.93 -13.32 -5.04
CA LEU A 17 12.19 -14.59 -4.37
C LEU A 17 11.15 -14.83 -3.27
N PRO A 18 10.95 -16.08 -2.82
CA PRO A 18 10.13 -16.35 -1.64
C PRO A 18 10.60 -15.54 -0.42
N GLY A 19 9.70 -14.77 0.18
CA GLY A 19 9.99 -13.89 1.32
C GLY A 19 10.43 -12.46 0.97
N ASP A 20 10.51 -12.12 -0.31
CA ASP A 20 10.80 -10.74 -0.73
C ASP A 20 9.66 -9.78 -0.45
N LEU A 21 8.43 -10.28 -0.36
CA LEU A 21 7.24 -9.47 -0.21
C LEU A 21 6.49 -9.84 1.07
N GLU A 22 6.04 -8.82 1.79
CA GLU A 22 4.92 -8.92 2.74
C GLU A 22 3.67 -8.46 2.00
N GLU A 23 2.71 -9.37 1.83
CA GLU A 23 1.59 -9.19 0.91
C GLU A 23 0.26 -9.16 1.66
N LEU A 24 -0.68 -8.39 1.11
CA LEU A 24 -2.07 -8.35 1.54
C LEU A 24 -2.94 -8.64 0.33
N ALA A 25 -3.38 -9.88 0.20
CA ALA A 25 -4.35 -10.26 -0.80
C ALA A 25 -5.75 -9.77 -0.38
N LEU A 26 -6.43 -9.08 -1.28
CA LEU A 26 -7.79 -8.59 -1.08
C LEU A 26 -8.77 -9.51 -1.78
N SER A 27 -9.88 -9.83 -1.11
CA SER A 27 -11.03 -10.40 -1.80
C SER A 27 -11.70 -9.36 -2.69
N ALA A 28 -12.52 -9.81 -3.66
CA ALA A 28 -13.27 -8.89 -4.52
C ALA A 28 -14.20 -7.97 -3.71
N GLU A 29 -14.77 -8.47 -2.61
CA GLU A 29 -15.60 -7.69 -1.70
C GLU A 29 -14.79 -6.62 -0.95
N GLN A 30 -13.59 -6.98 -0.47
CA GLN A 30 -12.69 -6.03 0.20
C GLN A 30 -12.23 -4.93 -0.76
N TRP A 31 -11.88 -5.30 -2.00
CA TRP A 31 -11.53 -4.34 -3.03
C TRP A 31 -12.69 -3.40 -3.37
N THR A 32 -13.88 -3.96 -3.60
CA THR A 32 -15.08 -3.16 -3.87
C THR A 32 -15.40 -2.19 -2.74
N ALA A 33 -15.23 -2.63 -1.48
CA ALA A 33 -15.44 -1.76 -0.32
C ALA A 33 -14.42 -0.61 -0.26
N LEU A 34 -13.14 -0.87 -0.56
CA LEU A 34 -12.12 0.18 -0.65
C LEU A 34 -12.43 1.18 -1.76
N CYS A 35 -12.77 0.70 -2.95
CA CYS A 35 -13.13 1.55 -4.11
C CYS A 35 -14.39 2.38 -3.87
N SER A 36 -15.33 1.85 -3.09
CA SER A 36 -16.57 2.56 -2.73
C SER A 36 -16.39 3.54 -1.57
N SER A 37 -15.22 3.53 -0.92
CA SER A 37 -14.86 4.44 0.17
C SER A 37 -14.10 5.67 -0.34
N ASP A 38 -14.01 6.72 0.49
CA ASP A 38 -13.21 7.90 0.19
C ASP A 38 -11.69 7.67 0.37
N LEU A 39 -11.25 6.46 0.74
CA LEU A 39 -9.83 6.19 1.04
C LEU A 39 -8.94 6.33 -0.21
N LEU A 40 -9.23 5.58 -1.28
CA LEU A 40 -8.41 5.62 -2.49
C LEU A 40 -8.44 7.01 -3.14
N PRO A 41 -9.60 7.71 -3.28
CA PRO A 41 -9.62 9.10 -3.72
C PRO A 41 -8.78 10.04 -2.86
N SER A 42 -8.82 9.89 -1.52
CA SER A 42 -8.02 10.72 -0.61
C SER A 42 -6.52 10.48 -0.77
N LEU A 43 -6.10 9.22 -0.90
CA LEU A 43 -4.70 8.87 -1.17
C LEU A 43 -4.25 9.42 -2.51
N ASN A 44 -5.01 9.18 -3.58
CA ASN A 44 -4.72 9.65 -4.93
C ASN A 44 -4.59 11.18 -4.99
N HIS A 45 -5.52 11.90 -4.36
CA HIS A 45 -5.47 13.35 -4.30
C HIS A 45 -4.24 13.86 -3.53
N ALA A 46 -3.95 13.29 -2.36
CA ALA A 46 -2.87 13.77 -1.50
C ALA A 46 -1.47 13.43 -2.04
N LEU A 47 -1.34 12.35 -2.81
CA LEU A 47 -0.06 11.82 -3.26
C LEU A 47 0.19 12.05 -4.76
N GLY A 48 -0.82 12.46 -5.52
CA GLY A 48 -0.74 12.53 -6.97
C GLY A 48 -0.61 11.15 -7.63
N THR A 49 -1.11 10.11 -6.96
CA THR A 49 -1.14 8.72 -7.46
C THR A 49 -2.46 8.43 -8.16
N LEU A 50 -2.50 7.32 -8.90
CA LEU A 50 -3.70 6.77 -9.52
C LEU A 50 -3.84 5.30 -9.11
N ILE A 51 -4.15 5.06 -7.85
CA ILE A 51 -4.48 3.73 -7.35
C ILE A 51 -5.91 3.41 -7.80
N ASP A 52 -6.02 2.54 -8.79
CA ASP A 52 -7.23 1.96 -9.35
C ASP A 52 -6.95 0.51 -9.82
N ASP A 53 -7.88 -0.15 -10.52
CA ASP A 53 -7.72 -1.51 -11.03
C ASP A 53 -7.24 -1.58 -12.50
N TYR A 54 -6.68 -0.49 -13.03
CA TYR A 54 -6.22 -0.39 -14.42
C TYR A 54 -4.70 -0.28 -14.56
N GLU A 55 -4.03 0.45 -13.68
CA GLU A 55 -2.57 0.67 -13.73
C GLU A 55 -1.88 0.23 -12.44
N ASP A 56 -0.62 -0.23 -12.57
CA ASP A 56 0.23 -0.45 -11.41
C ASP A 56 0.45 0.87 -10.67
N ALA A 57 0.20 0.87 -9.37
CA ALA A 57 0.39 2.04 -8.52
C ALA A 57 1.37 1.74 -7.40
N SER A 58 2.09 2.76 -6.95
CA SER A 58 2.95 2.64 -5.78
C SER A 58 3.01 3.92 -4.96
N ILE A 59 3.24 3.76 -3.66
CA ILE A 59 3.53 4.84 -2.73
C ILE A 59 4.96 4.59 -2.24
N GLN A 60 5.88 5.44 -2.67
CA GLN A 60 7.31 5.30 -2.39
C GLN A 60 7.88 6.58 -1.78
N GLY A 61 8.93 6.41 -0.99
CA GLY A 61 9.62 7.51 -0.32
C GLY A 61 8.94 7.93 0.98
N ARG A 62 9.77 8.36 1.94
CA ARG A 62 9.36 8.61 3.32
C ARG A 62 8.21 9.62 3.46
N ALA A 63 8.23 10.70 2.68
CA ALA A 63 7.19 11.73 2.76
C ALA A 63 5.83 11.22 2.31
N ALA A 64 5.77 10.53 1.16
CA ALA A 64 4.53 9.98 0.63
C ALA A 64 3.97 8.88 1.53
N LEU A 65 4.82 7.98 2.02
CA LEU A 65 4.42 6.95 2.97
C LEU A 65 3.90 7.54 4.29
N ALA A 66 4.55 8.59 4.82
CA ALA A 66 4.08 9.28 6.03
C ALA A 66 2.71 9.95 5.82
N THR A 67 2.49 10.60 4.67
CA THR A 67 1.19 11.15 4.29
C THR A 67 0.12 10.05 4.18
N ALA A 68 0.42 8.95 3.50
CA ALA A 68 -0.47 7.81 3.39
C ALA A 68 -0.82 7.20 4.76
N LEU A 69 0.17 7.03 5.63
CA LEU A 69 -0.04 6.53 7.00
C LEU A 69 -0.96 7.46 7.80
N SER A 70 -0.81 8.78 7.64
CA SER A 70 -1.68 9.76 8.30
C SER A 70 -3.14 9.62 7.84
N ILE A 71 -3.37 9.47 6.53
CA ILE A 71 -4.72 9.26 5.96
C ILE A 71 -5.31 7.95 6.46
N LEU A 72 -4.58 6.84 6.33
CA LEU A 72 -5.02 5.53 6.79
C LEU A 72 -5.40 5.53 8.28
N THR A 73 -4.60 6.19 9.12
CA THR A 73 -4.86 6.27 10.57
C THR A 73 -6.09 7.13 10.89
N GLN A 74 -6.37 8.17 10.10
CA GLN A 74 -7.57 9.01 10.27
C GLN A 74 -8.85 8.28 9.83
N THR A 75 -8.75 7.41 8.84
CA THR A 75 -9.89 6.60 8.33
C THR A 75 -10.17 5.38 9.21
N ALA A 76 -9.18 4.89 9.96
CA ALA A 76 -9.29 3.64 10.72
C ALA A 76 -10.40 3.67 11.78
N ALA A 77 -11.46 2.89 11.55
CA ALA A 77 -12.38 2.50 12.60
C ALA A 77 -11.78 1.35 13.43
N ALA A 78 -12.25 1.19 14.67
CA ALA A 78 -11.73 0.15 15.58
C ALA A 78 -11.87 -1.27 14.99
N GLU A 79 -12.91 -1.50 14.19
CA GLU A 79 -13.27 -2.83 13.67
C GLU A 79 -12.77 -3.06 12.23
N ASP A 80 -12.06 -2.09 11.65
CA ASP A 80 -11.60 -2.17 10.26
C ASP A 80 -10.25 -2.89 10.14
N GLU A 81 -10.30 -4.22 10.20
CA GLU A 81 -9.10 -5.07 10.10
C GLU A 81 -8.28 -4.81 8.82
N LEU A 82 -8.95 -4.46 7.72
CA LEU A 82 -8.30 -4.22 6.44
C LEU A 82 -7.44 -2.96 6.51
N ILE A 83 -8.00 -1.86 7.03
CA ILE A 83 -7.25 -0.62 7.22
C ILE A 83 -6.10 -0.83 8.20
N HIS A 84 -6.30 -1.59 9.28
CA HIS A 84 -5.20 -1.90 10.22
C HIS A 84 -4.06 -2.68 9.56
N LYS A 85 -4.36 -3.61 8.65
CA LYS A 85 -3.34 -4.33 7.86
C LYS A 85 -2.60 -3.38 6.91
N LEU A 86 -3.32 -2.48 6.23
CA LEU A 86 -2.69 -1.45 5.38
C LEU A 86 -1.78 -0.51 6.18
N ILE A 87 -2.21 -0.10 7.37
CA ILE A 87 -1.39 0.70 8.32
C ILE A 87 -0.11 -0.06 8.68
N ALA A 88 -0.22 -1.35 9.01
CA ALA A 88 0.93 -2.17 9.38
C ALA A 88 1.94 -2.28 8.22
N LEU A 89 1.47 -2.57 7.00
CA LEU A 89 2.33 -2.63 5.82
C LEU A 89 2.99 -1.27 5.51
N ASN A 90 2.26 -0.16 5.67
CA ASN A 90 2.81 1.19 5.47
C ASN A 90 3.93 1.50 6.47
N ARG A 91 3.73 1.17 7.75
CA ARG A 91 4.77 1.31 8.79
C ARG A 91 6.01 0.48 8.47
N LEU A 92 5.84 -0.78 8.07
CA LEU A 92 6.96 -1.63 7.68
C LEU A 92 7.71 -1.06 6.47
N ALA A 93 7.01 -0.51 5.48
CA ALA A 93 7.63 0.16 4.34
C ALA A 93 8.43 1.41 4.78
N LEU A 94 7.93 2.20 5.72
CA LEU A 94 8.67 3.33 6.31
C LEU A 94 9.92 2.90 7.07
N GLU A 95 9.80 1.85 7.89
CA GLU A 95 10.89 1.32 8.70
C GLU A 95 12.03 0.76 7.85
N ARG A 96 11.68 0.12 6.73
CA ARG A 96 12.63 -0.54 5.81
C ARG A 96 13.09 0.35 4.66
N ASP A 97 12.61 1.59 4.62
CA ASP A 97 12.83 2.54 3.52
C ASP A 97 12.44 1.92 2.16
N THR A 98 11.33 1.19 2.08
CA THR A 98 10.83 0.63 0.82
C THR A 98 9.59 1.38 0.33
N GLY A 99 8.56 0.68 -0.12
CA GLY A 99 7.35 1.24 -0.69
C GLY A 99 6.17 0.29 -0.58
N LEU A 100 4.97 0.85 -0.75
CA LEU A 100 3.75 0.08 -0.99
C LEU A 100 3.51 0.01 -2.49
N PHE A 101 3.15 -1.16 -2.97
CA PHE A 101 2.88 -1.44 -4.38
C PHE A 101 1.51 -2.11 -4.46
N PHE A 102 0.72 -1.72 -5.44
CA PHE A 102 -0.63 -2.19 -5.70
C PHE A 102 -0.61 -2.90 -7.05
N TYR A 103 -1.01 -4.17 -7.05
CA TYR A 103 -1.05 -5.06 -8.21
C TYR A 103 -2.42 -5.74 -8.28
N PHE A 104 -2.91 -5.98 -9.50
CA PHE A 104 -4.27 -6.46 -9.78
C PHE A 104 -4.29 -7.66 -10.72
#